data_AF-L0KZR2-F1
#
_entry.id   AF-L0KZR2-F1
#
_cell.length_a   1.000
_cell.length_b   1.000
_cell.length_c   1.000
_cell.angle_alpha   90.00
_cell.angle_beta   90.00
_cell.angle_gamma   90.00
#
_symmetry.space_group_name_H-M   'P 1'
#
loop_
_entity.id
_entity.type
_entity.pdbx_description
1 polymer ?
#
loop_
_entity_poly.entity_id
_entity_poly.type
_entity_poly.pdbx_seq_one_letter_code
_entity_poly.pdbx_strand_id
1 'polypeptide(L)'
;MEKMTKVGLLGAAALIGAGLAALSEERIREFVNEKVEAGALSMEEGKAMAEDLVSEINKERLNLEKNVVEKIHATVLKTDKELADLEDKINELKIKELEDALEKMKSQQKTAK
;
A
#
# COMPACT_ATOMS: atom_id res chain seq x y z
N MET A 1 -18.12 -23.61 -19.08
CA MET A 1 -17.93 -22.36 -18.31
C MET A 1 -17.45 -22.61 -16.88
N GLU A 2 -18.14 -23.42 -16.07
CA GLU A 2 -17.79 -23.59 -14.63
C GLU A 2 -16.41 -24.24 -14.34
N LYS A 3 -15.91 -25.12 -15.21
CA LYS A 3 -14.54 -25.68 -15.10
C LYS A 3 -13.45 -24.64 -15.41
N MET A 4 -13.72 -23.77 -16.38
CA MET A 4 -12.77 -22.77 -16.87
C MET A 4 -12.48 -21.71 -15.81
N THR A 5 -13.53 -21.24 -15.13
CA THR A 5 -13.41 -20.31 -13.99
C THR A 5 -12.69 -20.93 -12.79
N LYS A 6 -12.92 -22.22 -12.49
CA LYS A 6 -12.22 -22.92 -11.39
C LYS A 6 -10.73 -23.09 -11.68
N VAL A 7 -10.35 -23.43 -12.92
CA VAL A 7 -8.95 -23.58 -13.31
C VAL A 7 -8.25 -22.21 -13.42
N GLY A 8 -8.94 -21.18 -13.90
CA GLY A 8 -8.46 -19.79 -13.88
C GLY A 8 -8.17 -19.27 -12.46
N LEU A 9 -9.10 -19.48 -11.51
CA LEU A 9 -8.91 -19.10 -10.11
C LEU A 9 -7.75 -19.83 -9.43
N LEU A 10 -7.58 -21.13 -9.71
CA LEU A 10 -6.46 -21.92 -9.17
C LEU A 10 -5.11 -21.52 -9.78
N GLY A 11 -5.08 -21.22 -11.08
CA GLY A 11 -3.90 -20.71 -11.76
C GLY A 11 -3.47 -19.34 -11.23
N ALA A 12 -4.42 -18.43 -11.04
CA ALA A 12 -4.19 -17.13 -10.42
C ALA A 12 -3.64 -17.28 -9.00
N ALA A 13 -4.25 -18.15 -8.17
CA ALA A 13 -3.80 -18.39 -6.80
C ALA A 13 -2.38 -18.99 -6.73
N ALA A 14 -2.03 -19.90 -7.66
CA ALA A 14 -0.69 -20.48 -7.72
C ALA A 14 0.38 -19.43 -8.11
N LEU A 15 0.08 -18.58 -9.10
CA LEU A 15 1.00 -17.50 -9.52
C LEU A 15 1.14 -16.42 -8.44
N ILE A 16 0.05 -16.08 -7.75
CA ILE A 16 0.10 -15.18 -6.58
C ILE A 16 0.94 -15.78 -5.46
N GLY A 17 0.81 -17.09 -5.20
CA GLY A 17 1.60 -17.82 -4.21
C GLY A 17 3.10 -17.85 -4.51
N ALA A 18 3.49 -17.74 -5.79
CA ALA A 18 4.88 -17.63 -6.22
C ALA A 18 5.45 -16.20 -6.11
N GLY A 19 4.62 -15.21 -5.74
CA GLY A 19 5.00 -13.83 -5.51
C GLY A 19 4.91 -12.92 -6.74
N LEU A 20 5.09 -11.60 -6.54
CA LEU A 20 4.94 -10.56 -7.58
C LEU A 20 5.82 -10.79 -8.83
N ALA A 21 6.99 -11.42 -8.67
CA ALA A 21 7.89 -11.76 -9.78
C ALA A 21 7.31 -12.82 -10.73
N ALA A 22 6.33 -13.61 -10.27
CA ALA A 22 5.67 -14.64 -11.05
C ALA A 22 4.40 -14.15 -11.77
N LEU A 23 3.98 -12.88 -11.56
CA LEU A 23 2.77 -12.32 -12.15
C LEU A 23 2.99 -11.62 -13.50
N SER A 24 4.11 -11.87 -14.19
CA SER A 24 4.32 -11.31 -15.53
C SER A 24 3.47 -12.03 -16.57
N GLU A 25 3.08 -11.31 -17.63
CA GLU A 25 2.36 -11.91 -18.76
C GLU A 25 3.12 -13.10 -19.37
N GLU A 26 4.45 -13.01 -19.43
CA GLU A 26 5.32 -14.09 -19.88
C GLU A 26 5.16 -15.34 -19.01
N ARG A 27 5.20 -15.20 -17.68
CA ARG A 27 5.03 -16.34 -16.75
C ARG A 27 3.62 -16.94 -16.81
N ILE A 28 2.60 -16.11 -17.00
CA ILE A 28 1.22 -16.58 -17.19
C ILE A 28 1.13 -17.43 -18.46
N ARG A 29 1.72 -16.96 -19.56
CA ARG A 29 1.74 -17.67 -20.84
C ARG A 29 2.53 -18.97 -20.76
N GLU A 30 3.69 -18.96 -20.11
CA GLU A 30 4.48 -20.18 -19.84
C GLU A 30 3.67 -21.20 -19.03
N PHE A 31 3.07 -20.78 -17.91
CA PHE A 31 2.25 -21.65 -17.07
C PHE A 31 1.10 -22.29 -17.85
N VAL A 32 0.40 -21.50 -18.66
CA VAL A 32 -0.71 -22.00 -19.49
C VAL A 32 -0.20 -22.97 -20.56
N ASN A 33 0.91 -22.64 -21.23
CA ASN A 33 1.51 -23.50 -22.25
C ASN A 33 1.93 -24.86 -21.67
N GLU A 34 2.53 -24.89 -20.48
CA GLU A 34 2.86 -26.14 -19.79
C GLU A 34 1.61 -27.01 -19.55
N LYS A 35 0.45 -26.41 -19.25
CA LYS A 35 -0.82 -27.14 -19.08
C LYS A 35 -1.39 -27.64 -20.40
N VAL A 36 -1.20 -26.91 -21.49
CA VAL A 36 -1.59 -27.37 -22.83
C VAL A 36 -0.70 -28.54 -23.28
N GLU A 37 0.61 -28.42 -23.10
CA GLU A 37 1.59 -29.47 -23.45
C GLU A 37 1.38 -30.75 -22.63
N ALA A 38 1.03 -30.62 -21.35
CA ALA A 38 0.67 -31.74 -20.49
C ALA A 38 -0.69 -32.38 -20.84
N GLY A 39 -1.42 -31.86 -21.84
CA GLY A 39 -2.75 -32.32 -22.23
C GLY A 39 -3.84 -32.00 -21.21
N ALA A 40 -3.56 -31.15 -20.21
CA ALA A 40 -4.52 -30.74 -19.20
C ALA A 40 -5.50 -29.68 -19.72
N LEU A 41 -5.12 -28.94 -20.77
CA LEU A 41 -5.94 -27.96 -21.49
C LEU A 41 -5.82 -28.19 -23.00
N SER A 42 -6.91 -27.94 -23.73
CA SER A 42 -6.81 -27.75 -25.18
C SER A 42 -6.18 -26.40 -25.52
N MET A 43 -5.74 -26.23 -26.78
CA MET A 43 -5.13 -24.98 -27.24
C MET A 43 -6.08 -23.77 -27.13
N GLU A 44 -7.38 -23.98 -27.43
CA GLU A 44 -8.40 -22.93 -27.26
C GLU A 44 -8.63 -22.59 -25.79
N GLU A 45 -8.72 -23.60 -24.92
CA GLU A 45 -8.89 -23.38 -23.48
C GLU A 45 -7.68 -22.68 -22.86
N GLY A 46 -6.46 -23.03 -23.30
CA GLY A 46 -5.24 -22.37 -22.88
C GLY A 46 -5.24 -20.89 -23.30
N LYS A 47 -5.54 -20.60 -24.56
CA LYS A 47 -5.56 -19.20 -25.04
C LYS A 47 -6.53 -18.33 -24.23
N ALA A 48 -7.75 -18.80 -24.02
CA ALA A 48 -8.74 -18.08 -23.22
C ALA A 48 -8.30 -17.92 -21.76
N MET A 49 -7.71 -18.95 -21.15
CA MET A 49 -7.21 -18.88 -19.78
C MET A 49 -6.07 -17.87 -19.61
N ALA A 50 -5.15 -17.78 -20.58
CA ALA A 50 -4.07 -16.79 -20.54
C ALA A 50 -4.62 -15.36 -20.61
N GLU A 51 -5.59 -15.11 -21.50
CA GLU A 51 -6.24 -13.81 -21.64
C GLU A 51 -6.98 -13.40 -20.36
N ASP A 52 -7.74 -14.33 -19.75
CA ASP A 52 -8.46 -14.10 -18.50
C ASP A 52 -7.49 -13.77 -17.35
N LEU A 53 -6.42 -14.57 -17.20
CA LEU A 53 -5.43 -14.37 -16.13
C LEU A 53 -4.69 -13.04 -16.25
N VAL A 54 -4.29 -12.65 -17.47
CA VAL A 54 -3.63 -11.36 -17.72
C VAL A 54 -4.59 -10.21 -17.39
N SER A 55 -5.85 -10.32 -17.79
CA SER A 55 -6.88 -9.30 -17.52
C SER A 55 -7.11 -9.12 -16.01
N GLU A 56 -7.28 -10.22 -15.27
CA GLU A 56 -7.52 -10.17 -13.82
C GLU A 56 -6.30 -9.63 -13.06
N ILE A 57 -5.08 -10.05 -13.42
CA ILE A 57 -3.85 -9.54 -12.79
C ILE A 57 -3.68 -8.04 -13.04
N ASN A 58 -4.00 -7.56 -14.25
CA ASN A 58 -3.93 -6.13 -14.54
C ASN A 58 -4.94 -5.31 -13.72
N LYS A 59 -6.17 -5.81 -13.54
CA LYS A 59 -7.16 -5.18 -12.66
C LYS A 59 -6.70 -5.15 -11.21
N GLU A 60 -6.22 -6.28 -10.70
CA GLU A 60 -5.74 -6.40 -9.33
C GLU A 60 -4.50 -5.51 -9.09
N ARG A 61 -3.59 -5.41 -10.06
CA ARG A 61 -2.43 -4.51 -9.97
C ARG A 61 -2.86 -3.04 -9.86
N LEU A 62 -3.81 -2.60 -10.68
CA LEU A 62 -4.35 -1.24 -10.62
C LEU A 62 -5.02 -0.97 -9.27
N ASN A 63 -5.80 -1.93 -8.75
CA ASN A 63 -6.44 -1.81 -7.44
C ASN A 63 -5.40 -1.73 -6.30
N LEU A 64 -4.35 -2.56 -6.37
CA LEU A 64 -3.23 -2.52 -5.43
C LEU A 64 -2.50 -1.18 -5.46
N GLU A 65 -2.14 -0.71 -6.65
CA GLU A 65 -1.48 0.59 -6.83
C GLU A 65 -2.32 1.72 -6.23
N LYS A 66 -3.62 1.75 -6.52
CA LYS A 66 -4.56 2.74 -5.95
C LYS A 66 -4.63 2.65 -4.42
N ASN A 67 -4.81 1.46 -3.87
CA ASN A 67 -4.90 1.26 -2.41
C ASN A 67 -3.61 1.66 -1.69
N VAL A 68 -2.45 1.39 -2.30
CA VAL A 68 -1.14 1.80 -1.74
C VAL A 68 -1.03 3.32 -1.76
N VAL A 69 -1.35 3.98 -2.87
CA VAL A 69 -1.33 5.45 -2.97
C VAL A 69 -2.26 6.09 -1.95
N GLU A 70 -3.50 5.59 -1.83
CA GLU A 70 -4.46 6.10 -0.85
C GLU A 70 -3.98 5.93 0.59
N LYS A 71 -3.39 4.79 0.94
CA LYS A 71 -2.83 4.54 2.28
C LYS A 71 -1.63 5.43 2.58
N ILE A 72 -0.72 5.61 1.62
CA ILE A 72 0.44 6.51 1.77
C ILE A 72 -0.06 7.93 1.98
N HIS A 73 -0.97 8.40 1.12
CA HIS A 73 -1.53 9.74 1.22
C HIS A 73 -2.24 9.98 2.56
N ALA A 74 -3.08 9.05 3.00
CA ALA A 74 -3.75 9.14 4.31
C ALA A 74 -2.75 9.15 5.48
N THR A 75 -1.66 8.39 5.38
CA THR A 75 -0.60 8.36 6.39
C THR A 75 0.16 9.68 6.43
N VAL A 76 0.55 10.23 5.28
CA VAL A 76 1.24 11.52 5.18
C VAL A 76 0.39 12.63 5.79
N LEU A 77 -0.89 12.73 5.40
CA LEU A 77 -1.81 13.73 5.95
C LEU A 77 -1.95 13.64 7.47
N LYS A 78 -2.00 12.41 8.00
CA LYS A 78 -2.06 12.21 9.45
C LYS A 78 -0.78 12.67 10.13
N THR A 79 0.38 12.33 9.58
CA THR A 79 1.70 12.75 10.10
C THR A 79 1.85 14.27 10.06
N ASP A 80 1.45 14.93 8.98
CA ASP A 80 1.52 16.39 8.85
C ASP A 80 0.69 17.09 9.93
N LYS A 81 -0.50 16.55 10.22
CA LYS A 81 -1.34 17.06 11.31
C LYS A 81 -0.70 16.84 12.67
N GLU A 82 -0.17 15.64 12.94
CA GLU A 82 0.51 15.34 14.21
C GLU A 82 1.75 16.24 14.40
N LEU A 83 2.48 16.56 13.33
CA LEU A 83 3.60 17.49 13.36
C LEU A 83 3.16 18.92 13.69
N ALA A 84 2.08 19.41 13.07
CA ALA A 84 1.53 20.73 13.39
C ALA A 84 1.07 20.82 14.85
N ASP A 85 0.34 19.81 15.35
CA ASP A 85 -0.11 19.76 16.74
C ASP A 85 1.07 19.73 17.74
N LEU A 86 2.18 19.09 17.37
CA LEU A 86 3.41 19.09 18.18
C LEU A 86 4.13 20.44 18.14
N GLU A 87 4.17 21.11 16.99
CA GLU A 87 4.75 22.44 16.85
C GLU A 87 4.03 23.46 17.73
N ASP A 88 2.69 23.45 17.72
CA ASP A 88 1.87 24.32 18.58
C ASP A 88 2.17 24.08 20.07
N LYS A 89 2.23 22.82 20.51
CA LYS A 89 2.58 22.47 21.90
C LYS A 89 3.97 22.96 22.30
N ILE A 90 4.95 22.84 21.40
CA ILE A 90 6.30 23.34 21.65
C ILE A 90 6.28 24.86 21.83
N ASN A 91 5.51 25.58 21.01
CA ASN A 91 5.37 27.02 21.11
C ASN A 91 4.69 27.44 22.42
N GLU A 92 3.62 26.76 22.83
CA GLU A 92 2.96 27.00 24.12
C GLU A 92 3.91 26.79 25.31
N LEU A 93 4.68 25.70 25.30
CA LEU A 93 5.66 25.42 26.37
C LEU A 93 6.74 26.50 26.43
N LYS A 94 7.27 26.92 25.28
CA LYS A 94 8.27 28.01 25.21
C LYS A 94 7.72 29.32 25.75
N ILE A 95 6.48 29.67 25.43
CA ILE A 95 5.83 30.88 25.95
C ILE A 95 5.73 30.80 27.47
N LYS A 96 5.27 29.67 28.00
CA LYS A 96 5.15 29.46 29.44
C LYS A 96 6.50 29.57 30.18
N GLU A 97 7.55 28.98 29.63
CA GLU A 97 8.90 29.08 30.19
C GLU A 97 9.40 30.54 30.23
N LEU A 98 9.11 31.32 29.18
CA LEU A 98 9.45 32.74 29.12
C LEU A 98 8.63 33.58 30.13
N GLU A 99 7.34 33.28 30.30
CA GLU A 99 6.48 33.93 31.30
C GLU A 99 6.99 33.67 32.72
N ASP A 100 7.31 32.41 33.05
CA ASP A 100 7.87 32.01 34.35
C ASP A 100 9.22 32.70 34.62
N ALA A 101 10.07 32.84 33.59
CA ALA A 101 11.33 33.56 33.70
C ALA A 101 11.12 35.05 33.97
N LEU A 102 10.17 35.69 33.26
CA LEU A 102 9.82 37.09 33.47
C LEU A 102 9.25 37.35 34.86
N GLU A 103 8.40 36.46 35.38
CA GLU A 103 7.88 36.54 36.74
C GLU A 103 9.00 36.47 37.79
N LYS A 104 9.93 35.53 37.64
CA LYS A 104 11.10 35.40 38.52
C LYS A 104 11.92 36.68 38.52
N MET A 105 12.22 37.25 37.35
CA MET A 105 12.97 38.51 37.26
C MET A 105 12.24 39.69 37.92
N LYS A 106 10.92 39.80 37.72
CA LYS A 106 10.08 40.83 38.39
C LYS A 106 10.09 40.67 39.91
N SER A 107 10.02 39.44 40.42
CA SER A 107 10.05 39.17 41.86
C SER A 107 11.38 39.58 42.49
N GLN A 108 12.50 39.29 41.83
CA GLN A 108 13.85 39.63 42.29
C GLN A 108 14.10 41.15 42.31
N GLN A 109 13.56 41.89 41.32
CA GLN A 109 13.61 43.36 41.32
C GLN A 109 12.79 44.00 42.45
N LYS A 110 11.68 43.39 42.87
CA LYS A 110 10.86 43.90 43.98
C LYS A 110 11.49 43.67 45.35
N THR A 111 12.27 42.60 45.52
CA THR A 111 12.98 42.29 46.78
C THR A 111 14.32 43.03 46.94
N ALA A 112 14.84 43.63 45.87
CA ALA A 112 16.11 44.38 45.89
C ALA A 112 15.93 45.91 46.11
N LYS A 113 14.71 46.37 46.32
CA LYS A 113 14.34 47.74 46.73
C LYS A 113 13.92 47.76 48.19
#